data_AF-A0A7X2NRF0-F1
#
_entry.id   AF-A0A7X2NRF0-F1
#
_cell.length_a   1.000
_cell.length_b   1.000
_cell.length_c   1.000
_cell.angle_alpha   90.00
_cell.angle_beta   90.00
_cell.angle_gamma   90.00
#
_symmetry.space_group_name_H-M   'P 1'
#
loop_
_entity.id
_entity.type
_entity.pdbx_description
1 polymer ?
#
loop_
_entity_poly.entity_id
_entity_poly.type
_entity_poly.pdbx_seq_one_letter_code
_entity_poly.pdbx_strand_id
1 'polypeptide(L)'
;MISLLQDEKFLPAGSNIPVPLNTMIICTTRHKYDDEQIDSIKNSLPVHLHLLDIDDRAVYEKIELVLSNFSREALRIHVAIRVHKDVIAALSARKYRNNISEMRNEIQNICSRAYFESPGKEIKTVYVTLQHLTQELINQSEAHSVNTANVISLLSCIPSEYLRFEADGFSQDLTIFHQAPDVFNDHRVDQFVDEFDVNTEDLNNIDGYVSENINVLKNCPPAQLEALRKKINPFVYQITIKELNKHHEYLELLSNPQLLFGALIHISNYLKRVENGDVASEHKESVTKQIYVEEYKVAENIYRSIGSFYNFNPTEREIDFITSYLAIAKRWSMHAAVSILLICHGKSVATEMASYIRNNYQGNYSLDYIDFHEHMQLNDLLELSLIKAGELNKGAGILICCDMEPLTSVGDVILKKMHIPTRTIRNISLPTLINIVAAVSKTFNDLDSLEARFASSSFNSIDNDNSSFLDQVRDNIIAKTVSFLDTNKAVSILETCLRNTLKELDIPYSDAIAVKYICHCTNMLERVISKETWNYQKINSFSNDNSYIMHVVEHNLEYAEDSFGIKIPATEIAYVTEIFLPEYNS
;
A
#
# COMPACT_ATOMS: atom_id res chain seq x y z
N MET A 1 18.33 -59.47 3.48
CA MET A 1 17.84 -58.43 4.42
C MET A 1 16.50 -58.85 5.01
N ILE A 2 15.48 -59.14 4.19
CA ILE A 2 14.15 -59.54 4.69
C ILE A 2 14.20 -60.80 5.58
N SER A 3 14.96 -61.83 5.18
CA SER A 3 15.17 -63.01 6.03
C SER A 3 15.82 -62.70 7.38
N LEU A 4 16.73 -61.71 7.42
CA LEU A 4 17.38 -61.27 8.66
C LEU A 4 16.40 -60.56 9.61
N LEU A 5 15.46 -59.80 9.05
CA LEU A 5 14.41 -59.10 9.79
C LEU A 5 13.34 -60.07 10.30
N GLN A 6 13.01 -61.11 9.54
CA GLN A 6 12.01 -62.11 9.91
C GLN A 6 12.54 -63.14 10.92
N ASP A 7 13.78 -63.60 10.75
CA ASP A 7 14.37 -64.65 11.59
C ASP A 7 15.03 -64.11 12.86
N GLU A 8 15.16 -62.78 12.97
CA GLU A 8 15.85 -62.04 14.05
C GLU A 8 17.28 -62.55 14.33
N LYS A 9 17.89 -63.20 13.34
CA LYS A 9 19.19 -63.88 13.44
C LYS A 9 19.93 -63.76 12.13
N PHE A 10 21.25 -63.82 12.18
CA PHE A 10 22.10 -63.88 11.01
C PHE A 10 23.13 -65.01 11.14
N LEU A 11 23.59 -65.53 10.00
CA LEU A 11 24.62 -66.55 9.94
C LEU A 11 25.91 -65.93 9.42
N PRO A 12 26.97 -65.81 10.26
CA PRO A 12 28.27 -65.37 9.78
C PRO A 12 28.81 -66.31 8.69
N ALA A 13 29.49 -65.77 7.69
CA ALA A 13 30.07 -66.58 6.62
C ALA A 13 31.03 -67.64 7.19
N GLY A 14 30.78 -68.91 6.91
CA GLY A 14 31.57 -70.04 7.42
C GLY A 14 31.19 -70.55 8.82
N SER A 15 30.16 -69.98 9.45
CA SER A 15 29.59 -70.47 10.70
C SER A 15 28.30 -71.25 10.43
N ASN A 16 28.01 -72.28 11.23
CA ASN A 16 26.70 -72.95 11.28
C ASN A 16 25.87 -72.52 12.50
N ILE A 17 26.37 -71.55 13.28
CA ILE A 17 25.71 -71.05 14.49
C ILE A 17 25.05 -69.71 14.16
N PRO A 18 23.70 -69.62 14.18
CA PRO A 18 23.00 -68.37 14.00
C PRO A 18 23.19 -67.45 15.21
N VAL A 19 23.51 -66.18 14.95
CA VAL A 19 23.73 -65.14 15.96
C VAL A 19 22.48 -64.25 16.03
N PRO A 20 21.94 -63.95 17.21
CA PRO A 20 20.78 -63.06 17.35
C PRO A 20 21.12 -61.63 16.92
N LEU A 21 20.16 -60.99 16.24
CA LEU A 21 20.26 -59.62 15.79
C LEU A 21 19.81 -58.66 16.91
N ASN A 22 20.73 -57.88 17.45
CA ASN A 22 20.42 -56.84 18.45
C ASN A 22 20.92 -55.47 17.97
N THR A 23 20.28 -54.93 16.94
CA THR A 23 20.63 -53.64 16.34
C THR A 23 19.40 -52.96 15.76
N MET A 24 19.43 -51.63 15.67
CA MET A 24 18.48 -50.86 14.88
C MET A 24 18.94 -50.82 13.43
N ILE A 25 18.03 -51.02 12.48
CA ILE A 25 18.29 -50.91 11.04
C ILE A 25 17.56 -49.67 10.52
N ILE A 26 18.30 -48.76 9.89
CA ILE A 26 17.75 -47.57 9.22
C ILE A 26 17.99 -47.72 7.72
N CYS A 27 16.92 -47.67 6.93
CA CYS A 27 16.96 -47.72 5.48
C CYS A 27 16.50 -46.37 4.91
N THR A 28 17.18 -45.87 3.88
CA THR A 28 16.81 -44.64 3.16
C THR A 28 16.52 -44.95 1.71
N THR A 29 15.45 -44.38 1.17
CA THR A 29 15.06 -44.55 -0.24
C THR A 29 14.60 -43.22 -0.84
N ARG A 30 14.72 -43.08 -2.17
CA ARG A 30 14.13 -41.98 -2.94
C ARG A 30 12.76 -42.33 -3.51
N HIS A 31 12.36 -43.60 -3.42
CA HIS A 31 11.06 -44.09 -3.87
C HIS A 31 9.95 -43.58 -2.93
N LYS A 32 8.79 -43.27 -3.51
CA LYS A 32 7.60 -42.87 -2.74
C LYS A 32 7.03 -44.07 -2.00
N TYR A 33 6.20 -43.83 -1.00
CA TYR A 33 5.62 -44.89 -0.14
C TYR A 33 4.78 -45.92 -0.92
N ASP A 34 4.21 -45.51 -2.06
CA ASP A 34 3.35 -46.34 -2.91
C ASP A 34 4.11 -46.99 -4.09
N ASP A 35 5.44 -46.95 -4.07
CA ASP A 35 6.27 -47.58 -5.10
C ASP A 35 6.39 -49.09 -4.85
N GLU A 36 5.93 -49.90 -5.81
CA GLU A 36 5.95 -51.37 -5.74
C GLU A 36 7.37 -51.92 -5.48
N GLN A 37 8.42 -51.19 -5.83
CA GLN A 37 9.81 -51.61 -5.64
C GLN A 37 10.20 -51.73 -4.15
N ILE A 38 9.48 -51.08 -3.23
CA ILE A 38 9.80 -51.09 -1.79
C ILE A 38 8.79 -51.86 -0.93
N ASP A 39 7.75 -52.47 -1.51
CA ASP A 39 6.67 -53.14 -0.76
C ASP A 39 7.17 -54.25 0.19
N SER A 40 8.14 -55.03 -0.28
CA SER A 40 8.75 -56.12 0.51
C SER A 40 9.48 -55.62 1.77
N ILE A 41 10.06 -54.42 1.70
CA ILE A 41 10.76 -53.76 2.81
C ILE A 41 9.77 -53.01 3.71
N LYS A 42 8.77 -52.37 3.10
CA LYS A 42 7.69 -51.63 3.78
C LYS A 42 6.96 -52.51 4.79
N ASN A 43 6.61 -53.74 4.41
CA ASN A 43 5.94 -54.69 5.30
C ASN A 43 6.83 -55.22 6.44
N SER A 44 8.15 -55.00 6.36
CA SER A 44 9.13 -55.54 7.33
C SER A 44 9.69 -54.49 8.29
N LEU A 45 9.37 -53.20 8.11
CA LEU A 45 9.86 -52.10 8.94
C LEU A 45 8.67 -51.30 9.48
N PRO A 46 8.40 -51.30 10.80
CA PRO A 46 7.17 -50.73 11.35
C PRO A 46 7.13 -49.19 11.37
N VAL A 47 8.29 -48.53 11.19
CA VAL A 47 8.40 -47.06 11.26
C VAL A 47 8.78 -46.53 9.89
N HIS A 48 7.94 -45.63 9.36
CA HIS A 48 8.17 -44.94 8.10
C HIS A 48 8.21 -43.44 8.35
N LEU A 49 9.34 -42.81 8.03
CA LEU A 49 9.51 -41.37 8.11
C LEU A 49 9.66 -40.81 6.69
N HIS A 50 8.75 -39.92 6.31
CA HIS A 50 8.84 -39.20 5.04
C HIS A 50 9.54 -37.86 5.28
N LEU A 51 10.70 -37.66 4.63
CA LEU A 51 11.40 -36.38 4.66
C LEU A 51 10.92 -35.52 3.49
N LEU A 52 10.30 -34.39 3.81
CA LEU A 52 9.83 -33.42 2.82
C LEU A 52 10.99 -32.69 2.16
N ASP A 53 10.76 -32.31 0.89
CA ASP A 53 11.62 -31.36 0.19
C ASP A 53 11.54 -29.99 0.87
N ILE A 54 12.63 -29.21 0.81
CA ILE A 54 12.72 -27.94 1.53
C ILE A 54 11.64 -26.92 1.13
N ASP A 55 11.14 -27.00 -0.10
CA ASP A 55 10.10 -26.11 -0.60
C ASP A 55 8.69 -26.56 -0.21
N ASP A 56 8.53 -27.81 0.25
CA ASP A 56 7.27 -28.34 0.78
C ASP A 56 7.17 -28.19 2.31
N ARG A 57 8.25 -27.73 2.96
CA ARG A 57 8.29 -27.45 4.40
C ARG A 57 7.63 -26.11 4.73
N ALA A 58 7.21 -25.96 5.98
CA ALA A 58 6.71 -24.69 6.47
C ALA A 58 7.78 -23.60 6.41
N VAL A 59 7.38 -22.35 6.17
CA VAL A 59 8.29 -21.20 6.05
C VAL A 59 9.18 -21.04 7.28
N TYR A 60 8.64 -21.29 8.47
CA TYR A 60 9.39 -21.25 9.73
C TYR A 60 10.59 -22.24 9.72
N GLU A 61 10.34 -23.50 9.37
CA GLU A 61 11.37 -24.54 9.29
C GLU A 61 12.41 -24.21 8.20
N LYS A 62 11.97 -23.61 7.10
CA LYS A 62 12.87 -23.17 6.03
C LYS A 62 13.81 -22.04 6.49
N ILE A 63 13.31 -21.07 7.27
CA ILE A 63 14.15 -20.03 7.90
C ILE A 63 15.14 -20.69 8.87
N GLU A 64 14.67 -21.59 9.73
CA GLU A 64 15.52 -22.33 10.68
C GLU A 64 16.68 -23.06 9.98
N LEU A 65 16.42 -23.69 8.83
CA LEU A 65 17.44 -24.31 8.00
C LEU A 65 18.44 -23.29 7.43
N VAL A 66 17.98 -22.12 6.98
CA VAL A 66 18.87 -21.04 6.51
C VAL A 66 19.79 -20.59 7.65
N LEU A 67 19.24 -20.28 8.82
CA LEU A 67 20.00 -19.85 9.99
C LEU A 67 21.02 -20.91 10.44
N SER A 68 20.59 -22.17 10.51
CA SER A 68 21.47 -23.30 10.86
C SER A 68 22.63 -23.45 9.87
N ASN A 69 22.39 -23.19 8.58
CA ASN A 69 23.45 -23.23 7.56
C ASN A 69 24.47 -22.10 7.75
N PHE A 70 24.05 -20.89 8.12
CA PHE A 70 24.99 -19.81 8.47
C PHE A 70 25.79 -20.11 9.73
N SER A 71 25.16 -20.68 10.76
CA SER A 71 25.86 -21.15 11.97
C SER A 71 26.95 -22.17 11.64
N ARG A 72 26.60 -23.17 10.80
CA ARG A 72 27.56 -24.17 10.33
C ARG A 72 28.65 -23.57 9.47
N GLU A 73 28.33 -22.56 8.67
CA GLU A 73 29.32 -21.88 7.84
C GLU A 73 30.32 -21.10 8.68
N ALA A 74 29.86 -20.36 9.69
CA ALA A 74 30.71 -19.64 10.64
C ALA A 74 31.68 -20.60 11.36
N LEU A 75 31.17 -21.75 11.82
CA LEU A 75 31.98 -22.83 12.40
C LEU A 75 33.00 -23.41 11.41
N ARG A 76 32.62 -23.55 10.13
CA ARG A 76 33.51 -24.11 9.10
C ARG A 76 34.67 -23.17 8.79
N ILE A 77 34.40 -21.88 8.61
CA ILE A 77 35.42 -20.89 8.24
C ILE A 77 36.16 -20.30 9.44
N HIS A 78 35.69 -20.57 10.67
CA HIS A 78 36.23 -20.04 11.93
C HIS A 78 36.22 -18.51 12.00
N VAL A 79 35.19 -17.89 11.40
CA VAL A 79 35.00 -16.43 11.34
C VAL A 79 33.55 -16.11 11.67
N ALA A 80 33.34 -15.07 12.47
CA ALA A 80 31.99 -14.66 12.83
C ALA A 80 31.27 -14.07 11.60
N ILE A 81 30.00 -14.39 11.42
CA ILE A 81 29.18 -13.93 10.29
C ILE A 81 28.04 -13.06 10.83
N ARG A 82 27.79 -11.93 10.18
CA ARG A 82 26.69 -11.00 10.48
C ARG A 82 25.81 -10.87 9.24
N VAL A 83 24.58 -11.33 9.29
CA VAL A 83 23.71 -11.45 8.11
C VAL A 83 22.49 -10.53 8.25
N HIS A 84 22.26 -9.66 7.26
CA HIS A 84 21.08 -8.79 7.26
C HIS A 84 19.79 -9.60 7.12
N LYS A 85 18.71 -9.19 7.78
CA LYS A 85 17.39 -9.85 7.70
C LYS A 85 16.90 -10.04 6.26
N ASP A 86 17.12 -9.06 5.39
CA ASP A 86 16.70 -9.16 3.98
C ASP A 86 17.37 -10.33 3.23
N VAL A 87 18.61 -10.67 3.59
CA VAL A 87 19.30 -11.83 3.00
C VAL A 87 18.64 -13.12 3.45
N ILE A 88 18.27 -13.21 4.72
CA ILE A 88 17.50 -14.36 5.25
C ILE A 88 16.14 -14.44 4.58
N ALA A 89 15.48 -13.30 4.37
CA ALA A 89 14.19 -13.22 3.68
C ALA A 89 14.28 -13.71 2.23
N ALA A 90 15.26 -13.22 1.47
CA ALA A 90 15.49 -13.62 0.09
C ALA A 90 15.80 -15.13 -0.02
N LEU A 91 16.66 -15.67 0.85
CA LEU A 91 16.99 -17.09 0.88
C LEU A 91 15.79 -17.97 1.28
N SER A 92 14.90 -17.47 2.13
CA SER A 92 13.72 -18.21 2.58
C SER A 92 12.59 -18.20 1.54
N ALA A 93 12.48 -17.14 0.73
CA ALA A 93 11.48 -17.01 -0.32
C ALA A 93 11.82 -17.81 -1.60
N ARG A 94 13.09 -18.11 -1.84
CA ARG A 94 13.58 -18.83 -3.03
C ARG A 94 13.18 -20.30 -3.05
N LYS A 95 12.92 -20.88 -4.22
CA LYS A 95 12.81 -22.34 -4.42
C LYS A 95 14.18 -22.99 -4.69
N TYR A 96 14.39 -24.19 -4.15
CA TYR A 96 15.65 -24.94 -4.24
C TYR A 96 15.42 -26.29 -4.93
N ARG A 97 15.80 -26.37 -6.21
CA ARG A 97 15.63 -27.58 -7.04
C ARG A 97 16.43 -28.77 -6.52
N ASN A 98 17.62 -28.53 -5.99
CA ASN A 98 18.47 -29.54 -5.37
C ASN A 98 18.43 -29.48 -3.83
N ASN A 99 17.28 -29.03 -3.28
CA ASN A 99 16.92 -29.12 -1.87
C ASN A 99 18.00 -28.48 -0.95
N ILE A 100 18.20 -29.00 0.26
CA ILE A 100 19.15 -28.47 1.27
C ILE A 100 20.58 -28.31 0.73
N SER A 101 21.00 -29.13 -0.25
CA SER A 101 22.35 -29.04 -0.82
C SER A 101 22.54 -27.75 -1.61
N GLU A 102 21.53 -27.33 -2.39
CA GLU A 102 21.56 -26.06 -3.13
C GLU A 102 21.58 -24.88 -2.17
N MET A 103 20.68 -24.87 -1.17
CA MET A 103 20.64 -23.82 -0.14
C MET A 103 21.99 -23.64 0.56
N ARG A 104 22.61 -24.76 0.97
CA ARG A 104 23.92 -24.72 1.61
C ARG A 104 24.98 -24.12 0.68
N ASN A 105 25.03 -24.57 -0.58
CA ASN A 105 26.03 -24.07 -1.53
C ASN A 105 25.86 -22.57 -1.79
N GLU A 106 24.62 -22.09 -1.85
CA GLU A 106 24.34 -20.66 -2.02
C GLU A 106 24.80 -19.83 -0.83
N ILE A 107 24.49 -20.28 0.39
CA ILE A 107 24.98 -19.63 1.62
C ILE A 107 26.51 -19.58 1.63
N GLN A 108 27.18 -20.66 1.22
CA GLN A 108 28.64 -20.71 1.12
C GLN A 108 29.19 -19.73 0.09
N ASN A 109 28.55 -19.61 -1.07
CA ASN A 109 28.95 -18.67 -2.12
C ASN A 109 28.78 -17.21 -1.67
N ILE A 110 27.66 -16.91 -1.01
CA ILE A 110 27.38 -15.58 -0.45
C ILE A 110 28.42 -15.22 0.62
N CYS A 111 28.72 -16.13 1.55
CA CYS A 111 29.73 -15.91 2.58
C CYS A 111 31.13 -15.75 1.98
N SER A 112 31.45 -16.53 0.94
CA SER A 112 32.73 -16.43 0.22
C SER A 112 32.91 -15.04 -0.42
N ARG A 113 31.89 -14.52 -1.12
CA ARG A 113 31.91 -13.17 -1.71
C ARG A 113 32.11 -12.09 -0.66
N ALA A 114 31.32 -12.14 0.41
CA ALA A 114 31.43 -11.20 1.52
C ALA A 114 32.81 -11.26 2.22
N TYR A 115 33.40 -12.46 2.32
CA TYR A 115 34.75 -12.64 2.83
C TYR A 115 35.81 -12.00 1.92
N PHE A 116 35.69 -12.16 0.59
CA PHE A 116 36.63 -11.56 -0.38
C PHE A 116 36.56 -10.04 -0.42
N GLU A 117 35.38 -9.44 -0.21
CA GLU A 117 35.18 -7.99 -0.21
C GLU A 117 35.63 -7.32 1.10
N SER A 118 35.89 -8.10 2.15
CA SER A 118 36.29 -7.56 3.46
C SER A 118 37.76 -7.09 3.47
N PRO A 119 38.05 -5.81 3.72
CA PRO A 119 39.42 -5.29 3.68
C PRO A 119 40.21 -5.66 4.95
N GLY A 120 41.32 -6.42 4.82
CA GLY A 120 42.26 -6.65 5.92
C GLY A 120 43.07 -7.94 5.83
N LYS A 121 44.16 -8.04 6.61
CA LYS A 121 44.98 -9.26 6.73
C LYS A 121 44.45 -10.28 7.76
N GLU A 122 43.55 -9.87 8.66
CA GLU A 122 42.88 -10.74 9.64
C GLU A 122 41.38 -10.39 9.72
N ILE A 123 40.54 -11.16 9.03
CA ILE A 123 39.08 -10.97 9.04
C ILE A 123 38.51 -11.71 10.25
N LYS A 124 38.08 -10.96 11.28
CA LYS A 124 37.40 -11.53 12.46
C LYS A 124 35.88 -11.64 12.27
N THR A 125 35.30 -10.83 11.40
CA THR A 125 33.86 -10.78 11.17
C THR A 125 33.56 -10.43 9.72
N VAL A 126 32.60 -11.16 9.12
CA VAL A 126 32.11 -10.95 7.76
C VAL A 126 30.68 -10.43 7.81
N TYR A 127 30.39 -9.37 7.06
CA TYR A 127 29.05 -8.81 6.94
C TYR A 127 28.41 -9.21 5.61
N VAL A 128 27.24 -9.84 5.69
CA VAL A 128 26.48 -10.33 4.54
C VAL A 128 25.24 -9.46 4.37
N THR A 129 25.23 -8.68 3.29
CA THR A 129 24.11 -7.86 2.81
C THR A 129 23.62 -8.33 1.43
N LEU A 130 22.54 -7.72 0.91
CA LEU A 130 21.94 -8.06 -0.38
C LEU A 130 22.92 -7.99 -1.57
N GLN A 131 23.95 -7.15 -1.51
CA GLN A 131 24.94 -7.01 -2.60
C GLN A 131 25.72 -8.30 -2.90
N HIS A 132 25.80 -9.23 -1.95
CA HIS A 132 26.53 -10.48 -2.10
C HIS A 132 25.69 -11.57 -2.80
N LEU A 133 24.38 -11.35 -2.97
CA LEU A 133 23.48 -12.26 -3.67
C LEU A 133 23.71 -12.17 -5.19
N THR A 134 23.36 -13.21 -5.92
CA THR A 134 23.32 -13.16 -7.39
C THR A 134 22.12 -12.36 -7.89
N GLN A 135 22.22 -11.78 -9.08
CA GLN A 135 21.06 -11.13 -9.72
C GLN A 135 19.87 -12.09 -9.89
N GLU A 136 20.15 -13.38 -10.12
CA GLU A 136 19.13 -14.43 -10.17
C GLU A 136 18.38 -14.58 -8.83
N LEU A 137 19.10 -14.50 -7.70
CA LEU A 137 18.52 -14.55 -6.36
C LEU A 137 17.63 -13.33 -6.07
N ILE A 138 18.06 -12.14 -6.50
CA ILE A 138 17.31 -10.89 -6.30
C ILE A 138 16.01 -10.94 -7.11
N ASN A 139 16.08 -11.25 -8.40
CA ASN A 139 14.93 -11.26 -9.30
C ASN A 139 13.87 -12.33 -8.92
N GLN A 140 14.29 -13.46 -8.34
CA GLN A 140 13.35 -14.51 -7.89
C GLN A 140 12.67 -14.15 -6.55
N SER A 141 13.29 -13.31 -5.72
CA SER A 141 12.72 -12.85 -4.45
C SER A 141 11.58 -11.84 -4.63
N GLU A 142 11.65 -11.01 -5.69
CA GLU A 142 10.63 -9.99 -6.01
C GLU A 142 9.33 -10.61 -6.57
N ALA A 143 9.39 -11.79 -7.18
CA ALA A 143 8.24 -12.46 -7.79
C ALA A 143 7.25 -13.09 -6.78
N HIS A 144 7.56 -13.12 -5.49
CA HIS A 144 6.80 -13.82 -4.45
C HIS A 144 6.44 -12.94 -3.24
N SER A 145 5.72 -11.83 -3.47
CA SER A 145 5.34 -10.83 -2.47
C SER A 145 4.62 -11.38 -1.22
N VAL A 146 3.79 -12.42 -1.37
CA VAL A 146 2.99 -13.00 -0.26
C VAL A 146 3.86 -13.77 0.75
N ASN A 147 4.94 -14.44 0.30
CA ASN A 147 5.84 -15.16 1.21
C ASN A 147 6.81 -14.22 1.92
N THR A 148 7.18 -13.11 1.29
CA THR A 148 8.09 -12.12 1.87
C THR A 148 7.51 -11.47 3.13
N ALA A 149 6.23 -11.10 3.14
CA ALA A 149 5.57 -10.52 4.32
C ALA A 149 5.55 -11.49 5.52
N ASN A 150 5.26 -12.77 5.28
CA ASN A 150 5.29 -13.80 6.32
C ASN A 150 6.70 -14.00 6.90
N VAL A 151 7.72 -14.02 6.03
CA VAL A 151 9.12 -14.15 6.47
C VAL A 151 9.57 -12.92 7.28
N ILE A 152 9.26 -11.71 6.82
CA ILE A 152 9.55 -10.47 7.55
C ILE A 152 8.89 -10.51 8.94
N SER A 153 7.62 -10.94 9.02
CA SER A 153 6.92 -11.06 10.29
C SER A 153 7.59 -12.06 11.25
N LEU A 154 8.11 -13.18 10.74
CA LEU A 154 8.80 -14.18 11.56
C LEU A 154 10.19 -13.71 12.01
N LEU A 155 10.87 -12.89 11.22
CA LEU A 155 12.17 -12.32 11.58
C LEU A 155 12.07 -11.12 12.54
N SER A 156 10.87 -10.57 12.75
CA SER A 156 10.64 -9.45 13.68
C SER A 156 10.96 -9.79 15.14
N CYS A 157 10.91 -11.07 15.53
CA CYS A 157 11.27 -11.50 16.89
C CYS A 157 12.76 -11.33 17.20
N ILE A 158 13.60 -11.13 16.17
CA ILE A 158 15.02 -10.86 16.33
C ILE A 158 15.21 -9.34 16.40
N PRO A 159 15.68 -8.79 17.53
CA PRO A 159 15.71 -7.34 17.76
C PRO A 159 16.74 -6.61 16.88
N SER A 160 17.72 -7.32 16.34
CA SER A 160 18.80 -6.76 15.51
C SER A 160 18.53 -7.00 14.03
N GLU A 161 18.79 -5.99 13.19
CA GLU A 161 18.74 -6.11 11.72
C GLU A 161 19.80 -7.06 11.17
N TYR A 162 20.88 -7.28 11.91
CA TYR A 162 21.90 -8.27 11.59
C TYR A 162 21.85 -9.43 12.58
N LEU A 163 21.63 -10.63 12.06
CA LEU A 163 21.72 -11.88 12.79
C LEU A 163 23.18 -12.28 12.97
N ARG A 164 23.53 -12.76 14.16
CA ARG A 164 24.89 -13.02 14.61
C ARG A 164 25.16 -14.51 14.70
N PHE A 165 26.18 -14.95 13.98
CA PHE A 165 26.74 -16.29 14.04
C PHE A 165 28.20 -16.17 14.43
N GLU A 166 28.59 -16.77 15.55
CA GLU A 166 29.96 -16.71 16.05
C GLU A 166 30.83 -17.80 15.41
N ALA A 167 32.15 -17.62 15.49
CA ALA A 167 33.13 -18.51 14.85
C ALA A 167 33.12 -19.96 15.39
N ASP A 168 32.52 -20.19 16.57
CA ASP A 168 32.28 -21.51 17.17
C ASP A 168 30.93 -22.13 16.74
N GLY A 169 30.20 -21.46 15.85
CA GLY A 169 28.89 -21.85 15.39
C GLY A 169 27.75 -21.53 16.36
N PHE A 170 28.01 -20.86 17.48
CA PHE A 170 26.97 -20.39 18.37
C PHE A 170 26.22 -19.19 17.76
N SER A 171 24.90 -19.14 17.96
CA SER A 171 24.08 -18.00 17.59
C SER A 171 22.97 -17.79 18.61
N GLN A 172 23.03 -16.66 19.32
CA GLN A 172 21.96 -16.24 20.21
C GLN A 172 20.66 -16.00 19.44
N ASP A 173 20.77 -15.44 18.23
CA ASP A 173 19.61 -15.09 17.41
C ASP A 173 18.92 -16.34 16.85
N LEU A 174 19.67 -17.42 16.56
CA LEU A 174 19.10 -18.75 16.27
C LEU A 174 18.46 -19.40 17.51
N THR A 175 19.01 -19.18 18.70
CA THR A 175 18.42 -19.71 19.94
C THR A 175 17.09 -19.02 20.26
N ILE A 176 17.03 -17.70 20.11
CA ILE A 176 15.78 -16.92 20.11
C ILE A 176 14.86 -17.47 19.02
N PHE A 177 15.43 -17.73 17.84
CA PHE A 177 14.89 -18.45 16.70
C PHE A 177 13.96 -19.61 17.09
N HIS A 178 14.60 -20.62 17.67
CA HIS A 178 14.01 -21.90 18.05
C HIS A 178 13.03 -21.83 19.22
N GLN A 179 13.22 -20.87 20.13
CA GLN A 179 12.32 -20.64 21.26
C GLN A 179 11.09 -19.84 20.87
N ALA A 180 11.11 -19.25 19.68
CA ALA A 180 10.07 -18.39 19.22
C ALA A 180 8.68 -19.08 19.11
N PRO A 181 8.46 -20.37 18.86
CA PRO A 181 7.11 -20.96 18.83
C PRO A 181 6.29 -20.78 20.12
N ASP A 182 6.94 -20.81 21.28
CA ASP A 182 6.31 -20.56 22.59
C ASP A 182 6.19 -19.05 22.90
N VAL A 183 7.09 -18.23 22.37
CA VAL A 183 7.12 -16.76 22.53
C VAL A 183 6.23 -16.05 21.50
N PHE A 184 6.00 -16.65 20.32
CA PHE A 184 5.29 -16.12 19.16
C PHE A 184 3.79 -16.05 19.40
N ASN A 185 3.20 -16.99 20.15
CA ASN A 185 1.77 -16.93 20.43
C ASN A 185 1.42 -15.82 21.42
N ASP A 186 2.24 -15.57 22.45
CA ASP A 186 1.96 -14.48 23.40
C ASP A 186 2.47 -13.13 22.88
N HIS A 187 3.69 -13.03 22.35
CA HIS A 187 4.23 -11.71 21.92
C HIS A 187 3.60 -11.19 20.63
N ARG A 188 3.22 -12.06 19.67
CA ARG A 188 2.47 -11.57 18.48
C ARG A 188 1.06 -11.20 18.82
N VAL A 189 0.46 -11.88 19.81
CA VAL A 189 -0.89 -11.56 20.26
C VAL A 189 -0.89 -10.27 21.07
N ASP A 190 0.09 -10.07 21.96
CA ASP A 190 0.23 -8.80 22.68
C ASP A 190 0.57 -7.67 21.72
N GLN A 191 1.53 -7.85 20.79
CA GLN A 191 1.82 -6.84 19.75
C GLN A 191 0.59 -6.54 18.88
N PHE A 192 -0.15 -7.58 18.47
CA PHE A 192 -1.39 -7.43 17.71
C PHE A 192 -2.47 -6.70 18.50
N VAL A 193 -2.57 -6.93 19.80
CA VAL A 193 -3.50 -6.21 20.69
C VAL A 193 -3.04 -4.76 20.85
N ASP A 194 -1.73 -4.52 20.96
CA ASP A 194 -1.15 -3.19 21.12
C ASP A 194 -1.35 -2.32 19.87
N GLU A 195 -1.49 -2.90 18.67
CA GLU A 195 -1.90 -2.17 17.46
C GLU A 195 -3.30 -1.51 17.59
N PHE A 196 -4.16 -2.02 18.47
CA PHE A 196 -5.45 -1.42 18.81
C PHE A 196 -5.36 -0.40 19.95
N ASP A 197 -4.21 -0.26 20.61
CA ASP A 197 -4.00 0.73 21.67
C ASP A 197 -3.45 2.04 21.11
N VAL A 198 -4.35 2.83 20.53
CA VAL A 198 -3.99 4.12 19.94
C VAL A 198 -4.65 5.27 20.71
N ASN A 199 -3.90 6.36 20.87
CA ASN A 199 -4.46 7.62 21.34
C ASN A 199 -5.03 8.38 20.15
N THR A 200 -6.27 8.87 20.27
CA THR A 200 -6.93 9.62 19.19
C THR A 200 -6.13 10.85 18.76
N GLU A 201 -5.34 11.44 19.66
CA GLU A 201 -4.49 12.59 19.36
C GLU A 201 -3.34 12.29 18.39
N ASP A 202 -2.84 11.05 18.38
CA ASP A 202 -1.75 10.61 17.50
C ASP A 202 -2.25 10.27 16.07
N LEU A 203 -3.56 10.19 15.88
CA LEU A 203 -4.17 9.83 14.60
C LEU A 203 -4.39 11.05 13.71
N ASN A 204 -3.69 11.08 12.56
CA ASN A 204 -3.96 12.06 11.50
C ASN A 204 -5.26 11.76 10.73
N ASN A 205 -5.62 10.47 10.58
CA ASN A 205 -6.81 10.03 9.85
C ASN A 205 -7.52 8.92 10.63
N ILE A 206 -8.60 9.27 11.33
CA ILE A 206 -9.43 8.33 12.09
C ILE A 206 -10.08 7.30 11.17
N ASP A 207 -10.71 7.74 10.08
CA ASP A 207 -11.49 6.86 9.18
C ASP A 207 -10.60 5.80 8.52
N GLY A 208 -9.37 6.17 8.13
CA GLY A 208 -8.39 5.26 7.58
C GLY A 208 -7.98 4.17 8.58
N TYR A 209 -7.61 4.58 9.80
CA TYR A 209 -7.25 3.65 10.88
C TYR A 209 -8.40 2.70 11.22
N VAL A 210 -9.62 3.22 11.32
CA VAL A 210 -10.78 2.39 11.64
C VAL A 210 -11.12 1.41 10.51
N SER A 211 -10.97 1.83 9.26
CA SER A 211 -11.15 0.95 8.10
C SER A 211 -10.15 -0.20 8.09
N GLU A 212 -8.89 0.06 8.46
CA GLU A 212 -7.86 -0.96 8.63
C GLU A 212 -8.20 -1.94 9.76
N ASN A 213 -8.59 -1.43 10.93
CA ASN A 213 -9.03 -2.24 12.07
C ASN A 213 -10.17 -3.19 11.70
N ILE A 214 -11.21 -2.69 11.03
CA ILE A 214 -12.35 -3.52 10.60
C ILE A 214 -11.91 -4.56 9.56
N ASN A 215 -10.99 -4.20 8.66
CA ASN A 215 -10.42 -5.12 7.68
C ASN A 215 -9.61 -6.25 8.31
N VAL A 216 -8.92 -5.99 9.41
CA VAL A 216 -8.21 -6.99 10.21
C VAL A 216 -9.21 -7.88 10.95
N LEU A 217 -10.20 -7.28 11.63
CA LEU A 217 -11.16 -7.98 12.49
C LEU A 217 -12.11 -8.91 11.74
N LYS A 218 -12.44 -8.61 10.47
CA LYS A 218 -13.41 -9.41 9.70
C LYS A 218 -12.99 -10.88 9.52
N ASN A 219 -11.70 -11.12 9.34
CA ASN A 219 -11.11 -12.45 9.09
C ASN A 219 -10.14 -12.85 10.19
N CYS A 220 -10.29 -12.27 11.39
CA CYS A 220 -9.36 -12.48 12.49
C CYS A 220 -9.44 -13.93 13.02
N PRO A 221 -8.32 -14.66 13.10
CA PRO A 221 -8.23 -15.97 13.72
C PRO A 221 -8.83 -16.05 15.14
N PRO A 222 -9.45 -17.19 15.54
CA PRO A 222 -10.10 -17.33 16.84
C PRO A 222 -9.19 -17.04 18.06
N ALA A 223 -7.92 -17.43 18.01
CA ALA A 223 -6.97 -17.21 19.10
C ALA A 223 -6.71 -15.70 19.35
N GLN A 224 -6.59 -14.92 18.28
CA GLN A 224 -6.39 -13.47 18.34
C GLN A 224 -7.66 -12.75 18.82
N LEU A 225 -8.85 -13.18 18.33
CA LEU A 225 -10.13 -12.67 18.82
C LEU A 225 -10.32 -12.92 20.33
N GLU A 226 -9.92 -14.09 20.83
CA GLU A 226 -10.00 -14.39 22.27
C GLU A 226 -9.10 -13.47 23.09
N ALA A 227 -7.89 -13.17 22.59
CA ALA A 227 -6.97 -12.27 23.26
C ALA A 227 -7.45 -10.82 23.27
N LEU A 228 -7.96 -10.31 22.14
CA LEU A 228 -8.61 -9.00 22.07
C LEU A 228 -9.76 -8.92 23.08
N ARG A 229 -10.60 -9.96 23.13
CA ARG A 229 -11.73 -10.04 24.06
C ARG A 229 -11.30 -9.95 25.53
N LYS A 230 -10.15 -10.54 25.90
CA LYS A 230 -9.62 -10.47 27.28
C LYS A 230 -9.20 -9.06 27.69
N LYS A 231 -8.90 -8.17 26.74
CA LYS A 231 -8.46 -6.79 27.01
C LYS A 231 -9.62 -5.79 27.07
N ILE A 232 -10.81 -6.19 26.63
CA ILE A 232 -12.03 -5.38 26.70
C ILE A 232 -12.58 -5.36 28.12
N ASN A 233 -12.84 -4.17 28.65
CA ASN A 233 -13.52 -4.00 29.93
C ASN A 233 -14.97 -4.56 29.83
N PRO A 234 -15.38 -5.53 30.67
CA PRO A 234 -16.71 -6.14 30.60
C PRO A 234 -17.87 -5.14 30.75
N PHE A 235 -17.66 -4.06 31.52
CA PHE A 235 -18.65 -3.01 31.69
C PHE A 235 -18.83 -2.18 30.42
N VAL A 236 -17.73 -1.80 29.77
CA VAL A 236 -17.73 -1.12 28.47
C VAL A 236 -18.48 -1.97 27.44
N TYR A 237 -18.17 -3.27 27.36
CA TYR A 237 -18.87 -4.20 26.48
C TYR A 237 -20.38 -4.17 26.73
N GLN A 238 -20.82 -4.32 27.98
CA GLN A 238 -22.24 -4.36 28.32
C GLN A 238 -22.97 -3.06 27.97
N ILE A 239 -22.38 -1.90 28.28
CA ILE A 239 -22.99 -0.59 28.01
C ILE A 239 -23.09 -0.35 26.50
N THR A 240 -22.01 -0.55 25.76
CA THR A 240 -22.00 -0.36 24.30
C THR A 240 -23.02 -1.25 23.62
N ILE A 241 -23.04 -2.55 23.92
CA ILE A 241 -24.00 -3.48 23.31
C ILE A 241 -25.44 -3.15 23.73
N LYS A 242 -25.68 -2.73 24.97
CA LYS A 242 -27.01 -2.28 25.43
C LYS A 242 -27.47 -1.04 24.67
N GLU A 243 -26.58 -0.08 24.41
CA GLU A 243 -26.91 1.12 23.65
C GLU A 243 -27.26 0.78 22.21
N LEU A 244 -26.39 0.01 21.54
CA LEU A 244 -26.60 -0.41 20.15
C LEU A 244 -27.90 -1.21 19.95
N ASN A 245 -28.28 -2.06 20.92
CA ASN A 245 -29.53 -2.83 20.86
C ASN A 245 -30.81 -1.98 20.88
N LYS A 246 -30.74 -0.68 21.25
CA LYS A 246 -31.91 0.22 21.17
C LYS A 246 -32.24 0.65 19.74
N HIS A 247 -31.31 0.46 18.82
CA HIS A 247 -31.36 0.99 17.47
C HIS A 247 -31.36 -0.16 16.45
N HIS A 248 -32.50 -0.37 15.77
CA HIS A 248 -32.69 -1.48 14.82
C HIS A 248 -31.64 -1.54 13.71
N GLU A 249 -31.07 -0.41 13.33
CA GLU A 249 -30.05 -0.27 12.30
C GLU A 249 -28.69 -0.92 12.64
N TYR A 250 -28.45 -1.32 13.89
CA TYR A 250 -27.23 -2.02 14.31
C TYR A 250 -27.41 -3.53 14.46
N LEU A 251 -28.59 -4.10 14.18
CA LEU A 251 -28.84 -5.54 14.36
C LEU A 251 -27.89 -6.42 13.53
N GLU A 252 -27.55 -6.01 12.31
CA GLU A 252 -26.60 -6.74 11.46
C GLU A 252 -25.17 -6.67 12.01
N LEU A 253 -24.77 -5.50 12.51
CA LEU A 253 -23.47 -5.31 13.17
C LEU A 253 -23.37 -6.16 14.45
N LEU A 254 -24.46 -6.23 15.23
CA LEU A 254 -24.54 -7.03 16.44
C LEU A 254 -24.51 -8.54 16.17
N SER A 255 -24.89 -8.99 14.96
CA SER A 255 -24.67 -10.36 14.50
C SER A 255 -23.18 -10.67 14.23
N ASN A 256 -22.35 -9.63 14.09
CA ASN A 256 -20.91 -9.72 13.86
C ASN A 256 -20.12 -8.95 14.94
N PRO A 257 -20.26 -9.30 16.24
CA PRO A 257 -19.79 -8.48 17.36
C PRO A 257 -18.27 -8.31 17.40
N GLN A 258 -17.52 -9.19 16.75
CA GLN A 258 -16.06 -9.10 16.63
C GLN A 258 -15.60 -7.81 15.93
N LEU A 259 -16.42 -7.25 15.04
CA LEU A 259 -16.10 -6.00 14.35
C LEU A 259 -16.06 -4.81 15.29
N LEU A 260 -16.75 -4.88 16.44
CA LEU A 260 -16.77 -3.84 17.45
C LEU A 260 -15.53 -3.87 18.37
N PHE A 261 -14.68 -4.89 18.28
CA PHE A 261 -13.58 -5.07 19.24
C PHE A 261 -12.60 -3.90 19.25
N GLY A 262 -12.29 -3.29 18.10
CA GLY A 262 -11.45 -2.09 18.06
C GLY A 262 -12.05 -0.92 18.85
N ALA A 263 -13.34 -0.62 18.66
CA ALA A 263 -14.03 0.43 19.43
C ALA A 263 -14.09 0.11 20.93
N LEU A 264 -14.34 -1.15 21.27
CA LEU A 264 -14.44 -1.60 22.67
C LEU A 264 -13.10 -1.56 23.40
N ILE A 265 -12.01 -1.94 22.73
CA ILE A 265 -10.65 -1.83 23.25
C ILE A 265 -10.30 -0.36 23.41
N HIS A 266 -10.60 0.48 22.42
CA HIS A 266 -10.36 1.91 22.45
C HIS A 266 -10.99 2.57 23.68
N ILE A 267 -12.30 2.36 23.88
CA ILE A 267 -13.01 2.89 25.07
C ILE A 267 -12.40 2.32 26.37
N SER A 268 -12.02 1.05 26.37
CA SER A 268 -11.40 0.41 27.56
C SER A 268 -10.04 1.03 27.91
N ASN A 269 -9.24 1.38 26.92
CA ASN A 269 -7.94 2.02 27.13
C ASN A 269 -8.09 3.50 27.46
N TYR A 270 -9.03 4.20 26.82
CA TYR A 270 -9.40 5.56 27.21
C TYR A 270 -9.81 5.64 28.68
N LEU A 271 -10.60 4.67 29.15
CA LEU A 271 -10.99 4.60 30.56
C LEU A 271 -9.78 4.45 31.51
N LYS A 272 -8.79 3.62 31.16
CA LYS A 272 -7.54 3.50 31.94
C LYS A 272 -6.76 4.82 31.97
N ARG A 273 -6.71 5.55 30.85
CA ARG A 273 -6.06 6.87 30.77
C ARG A 273 -6.75 7.89 31.66
N VAL A 274 -8.09 7.89 31.66
CA VAL A 274 -8.92 8.71 32.57
C VAL A 274 -8.61 8.40 34.03
N GLU A 275 -8.54 7.12 34.41
CA GLU A 275 -8.22 6.71 35.79
C GLU A 275 -6.79 7.14 36.21
N ASN A 276 -5.85 7.17 35.27
CA ASN A 276 -4.47 7.62 35.50
C ASN A 276 -4.29 9.15 35.45
N GLY A 277 -5.31 9.90 35.02
CA GLY A 277 -5.24 11.36 34.84
C GLY A 277 -4.58 11.84 33.55
N ASP A 278 -4.32 10.93 32.60
CA ASP A 278 -3.63 11.18 31.32
C ASP A 278 -4.65 11.51 30.20
N VAL A 279 -5.43 12.57 30.36
CA VAL A 279 -6.44 12.97 29.37
C VAL A 279 -6.14 14.37 28.82
N ALA A 280 -6.07 14.48 27.49
CA ALA A 280 -5.92 15.75 26.82
C ALA A 280 -7.17 16.64 27.03
N SER A 281 -6.95 17.94 27.24
CA SER A 281 -8.00 18.92 27.58
C SER A 281 -8.45 19.80 26.40
N GLU A 282 -7.94 19.58 25.19
CA GLU A 282 -8.27 20.46 24.06
C GLU A 282 -9.65 20.17 23.47
N HIS A 283 -10.46 21.23 23.37
CA HIS A 283 -11.80 21.19 22.81
C HIS A 283 -11.75 21.72 21.39
N LYS A 284 -11.53 20.83 20.42
CA LYS A 284 -11.77 21.11 19.00
C LYS A 284 -13.23 20.77 18.68
N GLU A 285 -13.82 21.50 17.74
CA GLU A 285 -15.18 21.22 17.28
C GLU A 285 -15.21 19.87 16.55
N SER A 286 -16.25 19.07 16.78
CA SER A 286 -16.39 17.75 16.16
C SER A 286 -16.57 17.84 14.66
N VAL A 287 -15.86 16.98 13.93
CA VAL A 287 -15.93 16.90 12.46
C VAL A 287 -17.08 15.98 12.02
N THR A 288 -17.44 14.98 12.83
CA THR A 288 -18.43 13.96 12.46
C THR A 288 -19.88 14.33 12.81
N LYS A 289 -20.09 15.25 13.76
CA LYS A 289 -21.42 15.61 14.30
C LYS A 289 -22.44 16.04 13.24
N GLN A 290 -22.00 16.66 12.15
CA GLN A 290 -22.86 17.10 11.04
C GLN A 290 -22.95 16.07 9.91
N ILE A 291 -22.04 15.09 9.87
CA ILE A 291 -21.92 14.10 8.79
C ILE A 291 -22.64 12.80 9.17
N TYR A 292 -22.37 12.30 10.38
CA TYR A 292 -22.87 11.03 10.92
C TYR A 292 -23.77 11.29 12.14
N VAL A 293 -24.86 12.03 11.92
CA VAL A 293 -25.70 12.59 13.00
C VAL A 293 -26.25 11.51 13.94
N GLU A 294 -26.68 10.37 13.41
CA GLU A 294 -27.27 9.30 14.23
C GLU A 294 -26.19 8.51 14.96
N GLU A 295 -25.12 8.13 14.26
CA GLU A 295 -23.98 7.44 14.87
C GLU A 295 -23.31 8.29 15.97
N TYR A 296 -23.25 9.61 15.79
CA TYR A 296 -22.71 10.55 16.77
C TYR A 296 -23.54 10.57 18.06
N LYS A 297 -24.87 10.61 17.94
CA LYS A 297 -25.76 10.54 19.12
C LYS A 297 -25.58 9.23 19.88
N VAL A 298 -25.41 8.12 19.15
CA VAL A 298 -25.16 6.81 19.76
C VAL A 298 -23.81 6.79 20.49
N ALA A 299 -22.75 7.29 19.84
CA ALA A 299 -21.42 7.42 20.45
C ALA A 299 -21.45 8.29 21.72
N GLU A 300 -22.14 9.45 21.67
CA GLU A 300 -22.33 10.33 22.82
C GLU A 300 -23.07 9.61 23.96
N ASN A 301 -24.12 8.87 23.67
CA ASN A 301 -24.88 8.12 24.68
C ASN A 301 -24.06 6.99 25.32
N ILE A 302 -23.21 6.30 24.55
CA ILE A 302 -22.27 5.31 25.08
C ILE A 302 -21.34 5.96 26.10
N TYR A 303 -20.65 7.04 25.71
CA TYR A 303 -19.74 7.72 26.64
C TYR A 303 -20.45 8.38 27.82
N ARG A 304 -21.63 8.98 27.62
CA ARG A 304 -22.42 9.55 28.72
C ARG A 304 -22.81 8.48 29.74
N SER A 305 -23.20 7.30 29.26
CA SER A 305 -23.52 6.16 30.12
C SER A 305 -22.30 5.71 30.91
N ILE A 306 -21.13 5.57 30.28
CA ILE A 306 -19.89 5.16 30.95
C ILE A 306 -19.40 6.25 31.93
N GLY A 307 -19.35 7.51 31.47
CA GLY A 307 -18.91 8.67 32.24
C GLY A 307 -19.73 8.93 33.49
N SER A 308 -21.01 8.55 33.50
CA SER A 308 -21.85 8.64 34.71
C SER A 308 -21.39 7.75 35.87
N PHE A 309 -20.69 6.64 35.58
CA PHE A 309 -20.16 5.72 36.60
C PHE A 309 -18.73 6.04 36.98
N TYR A 310 -17.91 6.46 36.01
CA TYR A 310 -16.47 6.74 36.21
C TYR A 310 -16.14 8.22 36.40
N ASN A 311 -17.16 9.09 36.38
CA ASN A 311 -17.07 10.53 36.62
C ASN A 311 -16.08 11.26 35.68
N PHE A 312 -16.22 11.04 34.37
CA PHE A 312 -15.48 11.75 33.34
C PHE A 312 -16.38 12.23 32.21
N ASN A 313 -15.91 13.21 31.45
CA ASN A 313 -16.51 13.65 30.20
C ASN A 313 -15.54 13.35 29.04
N PRO A 314 -15.99 12.69 27.96
CA PRO A 314 -15.16 12.46 26.79
C PRO A 314 -14.83 13.79 26.09
N THR A 315 -13.71 13.83 25.36
CA THR A 315 -13.44 14.93 24.41
C THR A 315 -14.27 14.72 23.14
N GLU A 316 -14.48 15.79 22.36
CA GLU A 316 -15.16 15.70 21.05
C GLU A 316 -14.46 14.73 20.11
N ARG A 317 -13.12 14.66 20.17
CA ARG A 317 -12.30 13.75 19.35
C ARG A 317 -12.56 12.27 19.67
N GLU A 318 -12.78 11.95 20.95
CA GLU A 318 -13.14 10.60 21.38
C GLU A 318 -14.52 10.19 20.89
N ILE A 319 -15.47 11.14 20.86
CA ILE A 319 -16.80 10.92 20.27
C ILE A 319 -16.68 10.74 18.76
N ASP A 320 -15.89 11.58 18.08
CA ASP A 320 -15.63 11.46 16.63
C ASP A 320 -15.07 10.08 16.27
N PHE A 321 -14.10 9.58 17.05
CA PHE A 321 -13.53 8.26 16.83
C PHE A 321 -14.59 7.15 16.86
N ILE A 322 -15.42 7.11 17.91
CA ILE A 322 -16.47 6.08 18.03
C ILE A 322 -17.57 6.29 16.98
N THR A 323 -17.86 7.54 16.61
CA THR A 323 -18.81 7.86 15.54
C THR A 323 -18.37 7.28 14.21
N SER A 324 -17.13 7.60 13.78
CA SER A 324 -16.53 7.04 12.57
C SER A 324 -16.50 5.51 12.62
N TYR A 325 -16.18 4.94 13.77
CA TYR A 325 -16.15 3.49 13.94
C TYR A 325 -17.52 2.84 13.74
N LEU A 326 -18.55 3.38 14.39
CA LEU A 326 -19.91 2.87 14.23
C LEU A 326 -20.39 3.02 12.78
N ALA A 327 -20.11 4.16 12.13
CA ALA A 327 -20.48 4.40 10.73
C ALA A 327 -19.83 3.37 9.78
N ILE A 328 -18.52 3.16 9.90
CA ILE A 328 -17.77 2.24 9.02
C ILE A 328 -18.15 0.78 9.31
N ALA A 329 -18.25 0.38 10.59
CA ALA A 329 -18.59 -0.98 10.98
C ALA A 329 -20.02 -1.35 10.57
N LYS A 330 -20.98 -0.44 10.74
CA LYS A 330 -22.36 -0.60 10.28
C LYS A 330 -22.42 -0.77 8.77
N ARG A 331 -21.76 0.12 8.01
CA ARG A 331 -21.66 0.02 6.54
C ARG A 331 -21.09 -1.32 6.09
N TRP A 332 -20.03 -1.79 6.76
CA TRP A 332 -19.42 -3.10 6.48
C TRP A 332 -20.41 -4.23 6.71
N SER A 333 -21.08 -4.26 7.88
CA SER A 333 -22.05 -5.30 8.24
C SER A 333 -23.21 -5.39 7.26
N MET A 334 -23.65 -4.24 6.73
CA MET A 334 -24.76 -4.16 5.77
C MET A 334 -24.33 -4.48 4.32
N HIS A 335 -23.06 -4.83 4.08
CA HIS A 335 -22.50 -4.97 2.72
C HIS A 335 -22.77 -3.74 1.83
N ALA A 336 -22.84 -2.55 2.42
CA ALA A 336 -23.13 -1.32 1.71
C ALA A 336 -21.90 -0.88 0.89
N ALA A 337 -21.99 -1.05 -0.43
CA ALA A 337 -20.97 -0.65 -1.38
C ALA A 337 -21.21 0.77 -1.91
N VAL A 338 -20.14 1.47 -2.29
CA VAL A 338 -20.21 2.79 -2.95
C VAL A 338 -21.02 2.66 -4.24
N SER A 339 -22.01 3.53 -4.41
CA SER A 339 -22.84 3.57 -5.62
C SER A 339 -22.17 4.41 -6.70
N ILE A 340 -22.41 4.08 -7.97
CA ILE A 340 -21.81 4.78 -9.10
C ILE A 340 -22.91 5.52 -9.87
N LEU A 341 -22.71 6.82 -10.09
CA LEU A 341 -23.53 7.63 -10.99
C LEU A 341 -22.66 8.08 -12.18
N LEU A 342 -22.93 7.50 -13.36
CA LEU A 342 -22.23 7.82 -14.60
C LEU A 342 -22.94 8.96 -15.35
N ILE A 343 -22.23 10.02 -15.67
CA ILE A 343 -22.81 11.16 -16.40
C ILE A 343 -21.90 11.52 -17.57
N CYS A 344 -22.40 11.38 -18.80
CA CYS A 344 -21.64 11.69 -20.01
C CYS A 344 -22.42 12.60 -20.94
N HIS A 345 -21.71 13.40 -21.73
CA HIS A 345 -22.28 14.14 -22.84
C HIS A 345 -22.77 13.20 -23.95
N GLY A 346 -23.85 13.58 -24.61
CA GLY A 346 -24.43 12.86 -25.74
C GLY A 346 -25.77 12.21 -25.40
N LYS A 347 -26.37 11.54 -26.38
CA LYS A 347 -27.72 10.96 -26.25
C LYS A 347 -27.75 9.58 -25.60
N SER A 348 -26.64 8.86 -25.62
CA SER A 348 -26.59 7.45 -25.21
C SER A 348 -25.22 6.99 -24.72
N VAL A 349 -24.24 7.87 -24.52
CA VAL A 349 -22.88 7.45 -24.16
C VAL A 349 -22.88 6.79 -22.77
N ALA A 350 -23.55 7.40 -21.80
CA ALA A 350 -23.66 6.86 -20.45
C ALA A 350 -24.56 5.61 -20.44
N THR A 351 -25.68 5.64 -21.17
CA THR A 351 -26.57 4.47 -21.31
C THR A 351 -25.84 3.25 -21.88
N GLU A 352 -25.08 3.40 -22.97
CA GLU A 352 -24.38 2.30 -23.63
C GLU A 352 -23.27 1.73 -22.76
N MET A 353 -22.47 2.59 -22.11
CA MET A 353 -21.44 2.15 -21.16
C MET A 353 -22.05 1.38 -19.97
N ALA A 354 -23.12 1.91 -19.37
CA ALA A 354 -23.80 1.23 -18.26
C ALA A 354 -24.43 -0.10 -18.70
N SER A 355 -25.00 -0.16 -19.90
CA SER A 355 -25.59 -1.38 -20.47
C SER A 355 -24.52 -2.44 -20.71
N TYR A 356 -23.35 -2.06 -21.22
CA TYR A 356 -22.22 -2.96 -21.36
C TYR A 356 -21.80 -3.58 -20.01
N ILE A 357 -21.68 -2.76 -18.96
CA ILE A 357 -21.35 -3.25 -17.62
C ILE A 357 -22.41 -4.24 -17.12
N ARG A 358 -23.69 -3.87 -17.20
CA ARG A 358 -24.81 -4.72 -16.73
C ARG A 358 -24.86 -6.08 -17.43
N ASN A 359 -24.51 -6.13 -18.72
CA ASN A 359 -24.57 -7.36 -19.50
C ASN A 359 -23.34 -8.26 -19.31
N ASN A 360 -22.17 -7.69 -19.01
CA ASN A 360 -20.90 -8.42 -19.00
C ASN A 360 -20.32 -8.65 -17.60
N TYR A 361 -20.76 -7.92 -16.58
CA TYR A 361 -20.24 -8.02 -15.21
C TYR A 361 -21.32 -8.43 -14.22
N GLN A 362 -21.09 -9.57 -13.56
CA GLN A 362 -21.90 -10.07 -12.46
C GLN A 362 -21.25 -9.72 -11.12
N GLY A 363 -22.01 -9.13 -10.20
CA GLY A 363 -21.49 -8.72 -8.88
C GLY A 363 -22.48 -7.83 -8.12
N ASN A 364 -22.15 -7.55 -6.86
CA ASN A 364 -22.93 -6.63 -6.03
C ASN A 364 -22.43 -5.19 -6.23
N TYR A 365 -22.93 -4.51 -7.27
CA TYR A 365 -22.69 -3.09 -7.53
C TYR A 365 -24.01 -2.37 -7.80
N SER A 366 -24.05 -1.06 -7.51
CA SER A 366 -25.18 -0.19 -7.84
C SER A 366 -24.70 0.89 -8.81
N LEU A 367 -25.17 0.84 -10.06
CA LEU A 367 -24.79 1.75 -11.15
C LEU A 367 -26.04 2.33 -11.81
N ASP A 368 -26.13 3.64 -11.83
CA ASP A 368 -27.09 4.38 -12.63
C ASP A 368 -26.38 5.41 -13.53
N TYR A 369 -27.11 5.97 -14.49
CA TYR A 369 -26.56 6.87 -15.49
C TYR A 369 -27.46 8.08 -15.79
N ILE A 370 -26.84 9.11 -16.37
CA ILE A 370 -27.50 10.26 -16.99
C ILE A 370 -26.78 10.58 -18.32
N ASP A 371 -27.55 10.65 -19.40
CA ASP A 371 -27.07 11.16 -20.68
C ASP A 371 -27.37 12.66 -20.80
N PHE A 372 -26.33 13.47 -20.79
CA PHE A 372 -26.44 14.92 -20.93
C PHE A 372 -26.54 15.29 -22.41
N HIS A 373 -27.77 15.33 -22.92
CA HIS A 373 -28.08 15.60 -24.32
C HIS A 373 -28.32 17.09 -24.61
N GLU A 374 -28.27 17.48 -25.89
CA GLU A 374 -28.40 18.87 -26.39
C GLU A 374 -29.64 19.66 -25.91
N HIS A 375 -30.70 18.97 -25.51
CA HIS A 375 -31.93 19.60 -24.99
C HIS A 375 -32.00 19.72 -23.46
N MET A 376 -31.01 19.23 -22.72
CA MET A 376 -30.97 19.26 -21.25
C MET A 376 -30.19 20.49 -20.79
N GLN A 377 -30.73 21.25 -19.83
CA GLN A 377 -29.98 22.33 -19.19
C GLN A 377 -29.23 21.81 -17.95
N LEU A 378 -28.20 22.54 -17.51
CA LEU A 378 -27.42 22.15 -16.33
C LEU A 378 -28.28 22.03 -15.05
N ASN A 379 -29.30 22.89 -14.90
CA ASN A 379 -30.21 22.81 -13.76
C ASN A 379 -31.05 21.52 -13.77
N ASP A 380 -31.53 21.10 -14.95
CA ASP A 380 -32.28 19.85 -15.11
C ASP A 380 -31.39 18.64 -14.75
N LEU A 381 -30.12 18.69 -15.16
CA LEU A 381 -29.12 17.69 -14.78
C LEU A 381 -28.95 17.63 -13.26
N LEU A 382 -28.79 18.78 -12.60
CA LEU A 382 -28.59 18.84 -11.15
C LEU A 382 -29.80 18.29 -10.40
N GLU A 383 -31.02 18.64 -10.81
CA GLU A 383 -32.25 18.09 -10.19
C GLU A 383 -32.35 16.58 -10.38
N LEU A 384 -32.14 16.09 -11.60
CA LEU A 384 -32.16 14.65 -11.88
C LEU A 384 -31.08 13.90 -11.10
N SER A 385 -29.90 14.50 -10.95
CA SER A 385 -28.79 13.93 -10.18
C SER A 385 -29.12 13.81 -8.70
N LEU A 386 -29.84 14.77 -8.12
CA LEU A 386 -30.29 14.70 -6.71
C LEU A 386 -31.30 13.58 -6.50
N ILE A 387 -32.24 13.38 -7.43
CA ILE A 387 -33.23 12.31 -7.37
C ILE A 387 -32.53 10.95 -7.44
N LYS A 388 -31.70 10.73 -8.47
CA LYS A 388 -30.93 9.49 -8.64
C LYS A 388 -30.00 9.23 -7.46
N ALA A 389 -29.38 10.27 -6.91
CA ALA A 389 -28.52 10.14 -5.73
C ALA A 389 -29.28 9.63 -4.50
N GLY A 390 -30.50 10.12 -4.26
CA GLY A 390 -31.34 9.64 -3.17
C GLY A 390 -31.72 8.16 -3.31
N GLU A 391 -31.96 7.69 -4.53
CA GLU A 391 -32.29 6.29 -4.82
C GLU A 391 -31.06 5.36 -4.77
N LEU A 392 -29.91 5.86 -5.23
CA LEU A 392 -28.65 5.10 -5.31
C LEU A 392 -27.95 4.95 -3.97
N ASN A 393 -27.99 5.95 -3.10
CA ASN A 393 -27.18 5.94 -1.89
C ASN A 393 -27.71 4.91 -0.89
N LYS A 394 -26.89 3.88 -0.61
CA LYS A 394 -27.16 2.85 0.41
C LYS A 394 -26.33 3.07 1.69
N GLY A 395 -25.83 4.28 1.92
CA GLY A 395 -25.06 4.67 3.10
C GLY A 395 -23.55 4.72 2.89
N ALA A 396 -23.03 4.18 1.78
CA ALA A 396 -21.60 4.27 1.44
C ALA A 396 -21.23 5.54 0.66
N GLY A 397 -22.21 6.36 0.27
CA GLY A 397 -22.02 7.51 -0.61
C GLY A 397 -21.97 7.14 -2.10
N ILE A 398 -21.66 8.13 -2.94
CA ILE A 398 -21.78 8.02 -4.40
C ILE A 398 -20.53 8.53 -5.11
N LEU A 399 -20.00 7.71 -6.01
CA LEU A 399 -18.91 8.04 -6.91
C LEU A 399 -19.49 8.59 -8.22
N ILE A 400 -19.25 9.87 -8.47
CA ILE A 400 -19.70 10.56 -9.68
C ILE A 400 -18.65 10.35 -10.76
N CYS A 401 -19.00 9.66 -11.83
CA CYS A 401 -18.07 9.38 -12.94
C CYS A 401 -18.49 10.24 -14.14
N CYS A 402 -17.63 11.16 -14.57
CA CYS A 402 -17.95 12.11 -15.64
C CYS A 402 -16.91 12.11 -16.75
N ASP A 403 -17.33 12.46 -17.97
CA ASP A 403 -16.42 12.63 -19.10
C ASP A 403 -15.65 13.95 -19.05
N MET A 404 -16.34 15.08 -18.87
CA MET A 404 -15.74 16.42 -18.84
C MET A 404 -16.55 17.45 -18.05
N GLU A 405 -15.96 18.63 -17.81
CA GLU A 405 -16.64 19.78 -17.22
C GLU A 405 -17.81 20.28 -18.10
N PRO A 406 -18.91 20.82 -17.53
CA PRO A 406 -19.11 21.17 -16.12
C PRO A 406 -19.72 20.04 -15.25
N LEU A 407 -19.89 18.83 -15.80
CA LEU A 407 -20.59 17.72 -15.12
C LEU A 407 -19.91 17.29 -13.81
N THR A 408 -18.61 17.56 -13.69
CA THR A 408 -17.80 17.29 -12.50
C THR A 408 -18.31 18.00 -11.24
N SER A 409 -18.97 19.14 -11.38
CA SER A 409 -19.54 19.94 -10.27
C SER A 409 -20.81 19.32 -9.63
N VAL A 410 -21.40 18.31 -10.25
CA VAL A 410 -22.60 17.63 -9.74
C VAL A 410 -22.35 17.02 -8.35
N GLY A 411 -21.15 16.48 -8.13
CA GLY A 411 -20.76 15.88 -6.85
C GLY A 411 -20.88 16.85 -5.67
N ASP A 412 -20.35 18.06 -5.83
CA ASP A 412 -20.38 19.11 -4.80
C ASP A 412 -21.82 19.53 -4.44
N VAL A 413 -22.69 19.59 -5.44
CA VAL A 413 -24.10 19.96 -5.24
C VAL A 413 -24.85 18.89 -4.46
N ILE A 414 -24.62 17.61 -4.77
CA ILE A 414 -25.22 16.48 -4.03
C ILE A 414 -24.75 16.52 -2.57
N LEU A 415 -23.45 16.66 -2.33
CA LEU A 415 -22.88 16.75 -0.99
C LEU A 415 -23.51 17.90 -0.19
N LYS A 416 -23.58 19.09 -0.79
CA LYS A 416 -24.08 20.29 -0.12
C LYS A 416 -25.59 20.26 0.17
N LYS A 417 -26.40 19.70 -0.73
CA LYS A 417 -27.87 19.72 -0.60
C LYS A 417 -28.43 18.51 0.14
N MET A 418 -27.83 17.34 -0.02
CA MET A 418 -28.38 16.07 0.50
C MET A 418 -27.56 15.52 1.67
N HIS A 419 -26.39 16.12 1.98
CA HIS A 419 -25.42 15.58 2.94
C HIS A 419 -24.98 14.14 2.62
N ILE A 420 -25.05 13.76 1.34
CA ILE A 420 -24.57 12.46 0.86
C ILE A 420 -23.10 12.62 0.48
N PRO A 421 -22.16 11.85 1.07
CA PRO A 421 -20.76 11.87 0.67
C PRO A 421 -20.59 11.54 -0.82
N THR A 422 -19.85 12.38 -1.53
CA THR A 422 -19.55 12.19 -2.96
C THR A 422 -18.07 12.44 -3.26
N ARG A 423 -17.58 11.75 -4.28
CA ARG A 423 -16.28 12.00 -4.94
C ARG A 423 -16.44 11.90 -6.45
N THR A 424 -15.61 12.62 -7.20
CA THR A 424 -15.78 12.77 -8.65
C THR A 424 -14.57 12.24 -9.41
N ILE A 425 -14.78 11.23 -10.25
CA ILE A 425 -13.79 10.73 -11.22
C ILE A 425 -14.00 11.44 -12.56
N ARG A 426 -12.93 12.08 -13.04
CA ARG A 426 -12.90 12.81 -14.31
C ARG A 426 -12.46 11.89 -15.46
N ASN A 427 -12.72 12.31 -16.70
CA ASN A 427 -12.26 11.65 -17.93
C ASN A 427 -12.65 10.17 -18.00
N ILE A 428 -13.92 9.86 -17.69
CA ILE A 428 -14.38 8.47 -17.68
C ILE A 428 -14.28 7.83 -19.06
N SER A 429 -13.73 6.62 -19.10
CA SER A 429 -13.71 5.74 -20.25
C SER A 429 -14.34 4.39 -19.88
N LEU A 430 -14.77 3.60 -20.86
CA LEU A 430 -15.31 2.27 -20.59
C LEU A 430 -14.32 1.36 -19.82
N PRO A 431 -13.02 1.28 -20.17
CA PRO A 431 -12.04 0.57 -19.36
C PRO A 431 -11.93 1.06 -17.92
N THR A 432 -11.92 2.38 -17.71
CA THR A 432 -11.88 2.96 -16.36
C THR A 432 -13.12 2.58 -15.57
N LEU A 433 -14.31 2.67 -16.19
CA LEU A 433 -15.58 2.28 -15.57
C LEU A 433 -15.60 0.80 -15.18
N ILE A 434 -15.07 -0.09 -16.02
CA ILE A 434 -14.91 -1.51 -15.70
C ILE A 434 -14.06 -1.69 -14.44
N ASN A 435 -12.92 -1.01 -14.37
CA ASN A 435 -12.01 -1.11 -13.23
C ASN A 435 -12.64 -0.56 -11.94
N ILE A 436 -13.40 0.53 -12.04
CA ILE A 436 -14.17 1.10 -10.92
C ILE A 436 -15.20 0.08 -10.42
N VAL A 437 -16.02 -0.48 -11.33
CA VAL A 437 -17.03 -1.48 -10.97
C VAL A 437 -16.39 -2.71 -10.32
N ALA A 438 -15.25 -3.18 -10.85
CA ALA A 438 -14.51 -4.29 -10.28
C ALA A 438 -13.96 -3.96 -8.87
N ALA A 439 -13.46 -2.74 -8.65
CA ALA A 439 -12.94 -2.30 -7.36
C ALA A 439 -14.07 -2.17 -6.31
N VAL A 440 -15.19 -1.55 -6.68
CA VAL A 440 -16.39 -1.42 -5.85
C VAL A 440 -16.98 -2.79 -5.50
N SER A 441 -16.95 -3.75 -6.44
CA SER A 441 -17.55 -5.07 -6.24
C SER A 441 -16.70 -6.05 -5.40
N LYS A 442 -15.37 -5.89 -5.39
CA LYS A 442 -14.44 -6.87 -4.77
C LYS A 442 -14.01 -6.52 -3.35
N THR A 443 -14.12 -5.25 -2.96
CA THR A 443 -13.47 -4.71 -1.76
C THR A 443 -14.38 -3.65 -1.15
N PHE A 444 -14.48 -3.65 0.19
CA PHE A 444 -15.06 -2.52 0.92
C PHE A 444 -14.08 -1.34 0.84
N ASN A 445 -14.17 -0.59 -0.25
CA ASN A 445 -13.44 0.66 -0.41
C ASN A 445 -14.33 1.82 0.00
N ASP A 446 -13.75 2.77 0.72
CA ASP A 446 -14.37 4.07 0.93
C ASP A 446 -14.22 4.96 -0.33
N LEU A 447 -14.97 6.06 -0.35
CA LEU A 447 -15.01 7.00 -1.47
C LEU A 447 -13.66 7.64 -1.76
N ASP A 448 -12.90 8.01 -0.72
CA ASP A 448 -11.61 8.68 -0.84
C ASP A 448 -10.55 7.74 -1.42
N SER A 449 -10.52 6.49 -0.95
CA SER A 449 -9.64 5.45 -1.49
C SER A 449 -9.91 5.18 -2.97
N LEU A 450 -11.20 5.13 -3.37
CA LEU A 450 -11.57 4.96 -4.78
C LEU A 450 -11.18 6.16 -5.62
N GLU A 451 -11.46 7.38 -5.16
CA GLU A 451 -11.05 8.59 -5.87
C GLU A 451 -9.54 8.66 -6.00
N ALA A 452 -8.76 8.49 -4.94
CA ALA A 452 -7.30 8.53 -5.02
C ALA A 452 -6.73 7.48 -5.99
N ARG A 453 -7.31 6.25 -5.97
CA ARG A 453 -6.93 5.17 -6.87
C ARG A 453 -7.22 5.48 -8.34
N PHE A 454 -8.33 6.15 -8.63
CA PHE A 454 -8.75 6.39 -9.99
C PHE A 454 -8.42 7.79 -10.52
N ALA A 455 -8.17 8.76 -9.64
CA ALA A 455 -7.59 10.06 -9.93
C ALA A 455 -6.13 9.90 -10.41
N SER A 456 -5.39 8.96 -9.82
CA SER A 456 -4.05 8.57 -10.31
C SER A 456 -4.10 7.70 -11.59
N SER A 457 -5.23 7.06 -11.87
CA SER A 457 -5.41 6.22 -13.07
C SER A 457 -5.63 7.01 -14.36
N SER A 458 -5.82 8.34 -14.29
CA SER A 458 -5.76 9.21 -15.46
C SER A 458 -4.35 9.34 -16.06
N PHE A 459 -3.33 8.69 -15.47
CA PHE A 459 -1.94 8.69 -15.97
C PHE A 459 -1.22 7.34 -15.97
N ASN A 460 -1.90 6.21 -15.74
CA ASN A 460 -1.22 4.91 -15.70
C ASN A 460 -1.92 3.85 -16.56
N SER A 461 -1.53 3.80 -17.84
CA SER A 461 -1.52 2.57 -18.62
C SER A 461 -0.13 2.36 -19.23
N ILE A 462 0.59 1.40 -18.64
CA ILE A 462 1.48 0.41 -19.27
C ILE A 462 2.21 0.89 -20.53
N ASP A 463 3.43 1.41 -20.38
CA ASP A 463 4.65 0.73 -20.84
C ASP A 463 5.89 1.47 -20.29
N ASN A 464 6.96 0.70 -20.08
CA ASN A 464 8.28 1.18 -19.65
C ASN A 464 8.78 2.32 -20.53
N ASP A 465 8.86 3.54 -19.98
CA ASP A 465 10.04 4.39 -20.11
C ASP A 465 9.93 5.57 -19.13
N ASN A 466 11.06 5.90 -18.49
CA ASN A 466 11.22 7.11 -17.68
C ASN A 466 10.87 8.35 -18.51
N SER A 467 9.62 8.80 -18.47
CA SER A 467 9.22 10.06 -19.09
C SER A 467 8.61 10.99 -18.04
N SER A 468 9.32 12.08 -17.80
CA SER A 468 8.95 13.20 -16.93
C SER A 468 7.61 13.80 -17.38
N PHE A 469 6.86 14.45 -16.47
CA PHE A 469 5.68 15.27 -16.81
C PHE A 469 5.93 16.17 -18.05
N LEU A 470 7.15 16.69 -18.19
CA LEU A 470 7.56 17.52 -19.33
C LEU A 470 7.69 16.75 -20.65
N ASP A 471 7.99 15.45 -20.62
CA ASP A 471 7.99 14.59 -21.80
C ASP A 471 6.56 14.38 -22.33
N GLN A 472 5.58 14.27 -21.42
CA GLN A 472 4.17 14.21 -21.81
C GLN A 472 3.67 15.52 -22.42
N VAL A 473 4.09 16.67 -21.87
CA VAL A 473 3.79 18.00 -22.43
C VAL A 473 4.47 18.16 -23.80
N ARG A 474 5.72 17.70 -23.93
CA ARG A 474 6.47 17.69 -25.19
C ARG A 474 5.72 16.91 -26.27
N ASP A 475 5.37 15.67 -26.00
CA ASP A 475 4.85 14.75 -27.02
C ASP A 475 3.37 15.03 -27.38
N ASN A 476 2.57 15.48 -26.40
CA ASN A 476 1.13 15.66 -26.62
C ASN A 476 0.74 17.07 -27.07
N ILE A 477 1.51 18.10 -26.70
CA ILE A 477 1.18 19.50 -26.97
C ILE A 477 2.23 20.10 -27.91
N ILE A 478 3.49 20.12 -27.48
CA ILE A 478 4.53 20.91 -28.14
C ILE A 478 4.88 20.37 -29.53
N ALA A 479 5.09 19.06 -29.65
CA ALA A 479 5.40 18.38 -30.92
C ALA A 479 4.31 18.54 -31.98
N LYS A 480 3.09 18.92 -31.58
CA LYS A 480 1.98 19.21 -32.50
C LYS A 480 1.85 20.69 -32.85
N THR A 481 2.50 21.58 -32.10
CA THR A 481 2.41 23.05 -32.29
C THR A 481 3.61 23.66 -33.00
N VAL A 482 4.76 22.97 -33.02
CA VAL A 482 5.97 23.43 -33.70
C VAL A 482 6.34 22.54 -34.88
N SER A 483 6.97 23.13 -35.89
CA SER A 483 7.25 22.50 -37.19
C SER A 483 8.74 22.47 -37.55
N PHE A 484 9.55 23.39 -37.01
CA PHE A 484 10.98 23.54 -37.35
C PHE A 484 11.92 23.24 -36.18
N LEU A 485 11.44 23.36 -34.94
CA LEU A 485 12.24 23.17 -33.73
C LEU A 485 12.38 21.69 -33.33
N ASP A 486 13.58 21.29 -32.93
CA ASP A 486 13.81 20.02 -32.22
C ASP A 486 13.22 20.12 -30.80
N THR A 487 12.07 19.48 -30.60
CA THR A 487 11.30 19.56 -29.36
C THR A 487 11.99 18.90 -28.18
N ASN A 488 12.80 17.86 -28.40
CA ASN A 488 13.56 17.21 -27.33
C ASN A 488 14.65 18.14 -26.81
N LYS A 489 15.43 18.72 -27.74
CA LYS A 489 16.50 19.65 -27.39
C LYS A 489 15.92 20.93 -26.75
N ALA A 490 14.83 21.45 -27.29
CA ALA A 490 14.21 22.69 -26.80
C ALA A 490 13.64 22.54 -25.39
N VAL A 491 12.87 21.49 -25.11
CA VAL A 491 12.26 21.29 -23.79
C VAL A 491 13.34 21.08 -22.72
N SER A 492 14.40 20.31 -23.01
CA SER A 492 15.52 20.10 -22.08
C SER A 492 16.26 21.40 -21.72
N ILE A 493 16.54 22.25 -22.73
CA ILE A 493 17.22 23.53 -22.52
C ILE A 493 16.32 24.49 -21.76
N LEU A 494 15.05 24.61 -22.16
CA LEU A 494 14.10 25.52 -21.54
C LEU A 494 13.73 25.09 -20.11
N GLU A 495 13.71 23.80 -19.80
CA GLU A 495 13.57 23.31 -18.42
C GLU A 495 14.73 23.81 -17.55
N THR A 496 15.96 23.76 -18.07
CA THR A 496 17.13 24.27 -17.35
C THR A 496 17.03 25.78 -17.13
N CYS A 497 16.63 26.54 -18.16
CA CYS A 497 16.42 27.99 -18.07
C CYS A 497 15.33 28.33 -17.04
N LEU A 498 14.23 27.59 -17.03
CA LEU A 498 13.13 27.76 -16.08
C LEU A 498 13.58 27.52 -14.64
N ARG A 499 14.30 26.40 -14.38
CA ARG A 499 14.78 26.07 -13.03
C ARG A 499 15.72 27.14 -12.48
N ASN A 500 16.60 27.69 -13.31
CA ASN A 500 17.49 28.77 -12.89
C ASN A 500 16.71 30.08 -12.65
N THR A 501 15.77 30.42 -13.53
CA THR A 501 14.91 31.61 -13.37
C THR A 501 14.08 31.54 -12.09
N LEU A 502 13.45 30.41 -11.80
CA LEU A 502 12.67 30.20 -10.56
C LEU A 502 13.56 30.31 -9.32
N LYS A 503 14.78 29.80 -9.38
CA LYS A 503 15.74 29.87 -8.27
C LYS A 503 16.24 31.30 -8.00
N GLU A 504 16.46 32.09 -9.04
CA GLU A 504 16.91 33.49 -8.90
C GLU A 504 15.79 34.45 -8.49
N LEU A 505 14.53 34.11 -8.81
CA LEU A 505 13.34 34.85 -8.39
C LEU A 505 12.73 34.35 -7.07
N ASP A 506 13.26 33.28 -6.48
CA ASP A 506 12.75 32.61 -5.27
C ASP A 506 11.28 32.15 -5.38
N ILE A 507 10.88 31.65 -6.56
CA ILE A 507 9.52 31.17 -6.85
C ILE A 507 9.49 29.63 -6.77
N PRO A 508 8.55 29.02 -6.03
CA PRO A 508 8.45 27.56 -5.96
C PRO A 508 8.02 26.96 -7.30
N TYR A 509 8.59 25.80 -7.64
CA TYR A 509 8.21 25.08 -8.86
C TYR A 509 6.76 24.60 -8.77
N SER A 510 5.97 24.87 -9.81
CA SER A 510 4.66 24.28 -10.03
C SER A 510 4.48 23.86 -11.49
N ASP A 511 3.74 22.78 -11.71
CA ASP A 511 3.45 22.26 -13.05
C ASP A 511 2.69 23.29 -13.90
N ALA A 512 1.89 24.16 -13.28
CA ALA A 512 1.18 25.24 -13.95
C ALA A 512 2.14 26.30 -14.55
N ILE A 513 3.18 26.70 -13.81
CA ILE A 513 4.20 27.63 -14.31
C ILE A 513 5.04 26.94 -15.38
N ALA A 514 5.43 25.68 -15.16
CA ALA A 514 6.23 24.92 -16.11
C ALA A 514 5.54 24.75 -17.46
N VAL A 515 4.25 24.39 -17.48
CA VAL A 515 3.48 24.29 -18.73
C VAL A 515 3.38 25.64 -19.43
N LYS A 516 3.02 26.71 -18.72
CA LYS A 516 2.91 28.06 -19.30
C LYS A 516 4.24 28.49 -19.91
N TYR A 517 5.33 28.34 -19.18
CA TYR A 517 6.66 28.74 -19.62
C TYR A 517 7.17 27.92 -20.80
N ILE A 518 7.15 26.58 -20.70
CA ILE A 518 7.71 25.70 -21.73
C ILE A 518 6.89 25.81 -23.02
N CYS A 519 5.57 25.86 -22.95
CA CYS A 519 4.73 26.06 -24.14
C CYS A 519 4.96 27.44 -24.77
N HIS A 520 5.05 28.50 -23.96
CA HIS A 520 5.27 29.85 -24.47
C HIS A 520 6.66 29.98 -25.12
N CYS A 521 7.71 29.57 -24.42
CA CYS A 521 9.09 29.68 -24.88
C CYS A 521 9.36 28.78 -26.08
N THR A 522 8.76 27.58 -26.16
CA THR A 522 8.92 26.73 -27.34
C THR A 522 8.32 27.36 -28.59
N ASN A 523 7.11 27.92 -28.49
CA ASN A 523 6.49 28.65 -29.59
C ASN A 523 7.23 29.95 -29.92
N MET A 524 7.82 30.61 -28.93
CA MET A 524 8.70 31.76 -29.13
C MET A 524 9.97 31.37 -29.91
N LEU A 525 10.68 30.30 -29.52
CA LEU A 525 11.87 29.82 -30.22
C LEU A 525 11.54 29.49 -31.69
N GLU A 526 10.44 28.79 -31.94
CA GLU A 526 9.94 28.49 -33.29
C GLU A 526 9.73 29.78 -34.12
N ARG A 527 9.10 30.80 -33.54
CA ARG A 527 8.86 32.11 -34.19
C ARG A 527 10.16 32.87 -34.48
N VAL A 528 11.06 32.94 -33.50
CA VAL A 528 12.35 33.67 -33.62
C VAL A 528 13.24 33.00 -34.66
N ILE A 529 13.28 31.66 -34.70
CA ILE A 529 13.99 30.88 -35.73
C ILE A 529 13.36 31.13 -37.12
N SER A 530 12.02 31.20 -37.18
CA SER A 530 11.27 31.48 -38.41
C SER A 530 11.30 32.96 -38.85
N LYS A 531 11.97 33.84 -38.09
CA LYS A 531 12.06 35.30 -38.30
C LYS A 531 10.72 36.03 -38.28
N GLU A 532 9.74 35.49 -37.56
CA GLU A 532 8.45 36.13 -37.32
C GLU A 532 8.46 36.73 -35.90
N THR A 533 8.52 38.05 -35.76
CA THR A 533 8.52 38.70 -34.43
C THR A 533 7.19 39.34 -34.11
N TRP A 534 6.69 39.18 -32.89
CA TRP A 534 5.49 39.88 -32.43
C TRP A 534 5.81 41.29 -31.91
N ASN A 535 4.93 42.24 -32.22
CA ASN A 535 4.99 43.61 -31.71
C ASN A 535 4.34 43.70 -30.33
N TYR A 536 5.11 43.98 -29.29
CA TYR A 536 4.59 44.26 -27.95
C TYR A 536 4.12 45.72 -27.86
N GLN A 537 2.82 45.96 -27.71
CA GLN A 537 2.29 47.31 -27.50
C GLN A 537 2.59 47.76 -26.06
N LYS A 538 3.41 48.82 -25.92
CA LYS A 538 3.87 49.46 -24.64
C LYS A 538 5.13 48.88 -23.99
N ILE A 539 6.11 48.44 -24.77
CA ILE A 539 7.38 47.90 -24.24
C ILE A 539 8.14 48.88 -23.31
N ASN A 540 8.10 50.19 -23.61
CA ASN A 540 8.86 51.19 -22.86
C ASN A 540 8.34 51.45 -21.44
N SER A 541 7.03 51.26 -21.17
CA SER A 541 6.50 51.40 -19.81
C SER A 541 6.69 50.11 -19.00
N PHE A 542 6.44 48.96 -19.61
CA PHE A 542 6.56 47.66 -18.94
C PHE A 542 8.01 47.32 -18.54
N SER A 543 8.98 47.66 -19.41
CA SER A 543 10.40 47.43 -19.16
C SER A 543 10.93 48.26 -17.97
N ASN A 544 10.40 49.47 -17.76
CA ASN A 544 10.78 50.30 -16.62
C ASN A 544 10.22 49.77 -15.29
N ASP A 545 8.97 49.30 -15.29
CA ASP A 545 8.29 48.85 -14.08
C ASP A 545 8.76 47.47 -13.59
N ASN A 546 9.27 46.62 -14.50
CA ASN A 546 9.66 45.23 -14.20
C ASN A 546 11.13 44.91 -14.55
N SER A 547 11.99 45.93 -14.54
CA SER A 547 13.38 45.84 -15.01
C SER A 547 14.20 44.71 -14.38
N TYR A 548 14.02 44.42 -13.09
CA TYR A 548 14.73 43.35 -12.40
C TYR A 548 14.34 41.95 -12.90
N ILE A 549 13.04 41.64 -12.94
CA ILE A 549 12.55 40.31 -13.38
C ILE A 549 12.88 40.11 -14.86
N MET A 550 12.72 41.17 -15.66
CA MET A 550 13.05 41.14 -17.09
C MET A 550 14.54 40.83 -17.30
N HIS A 551 15.44 41.40 -16.49
CA HIS A 551 16.86 41.10 -16.54
C HIS A 551 17.18 39.65 -16.16
N VAL A 552 16.54 39.11 -15.12
CA VAL A 552 16.70 37.71 -14.70
C VAL A 552 16.22 36.74 -15.79
N VAL A 553 15.08 37.02 -16.40
CA VAL A 553 14.53 36.21 -17.50
C VAL A 553 15.43 36.28 -18.74
N GLU A 554 15.91 37.48 -19.10
CA GLU A 554 16.85 37.67 -20.22
C GLU A 554 18.13 36.88 -20.00
N HIS A 555 18.78 37.04 -18.83
CA HIS A 555 20.03 36.37 -18.49
C HIS A 555 19.90 34.84 -18.57
N ASN A 556 18.83 34.27 -18.02
CA ASN A 556 18.63 32.83 -18.03
C ASN A 556 18.28 32.27 -19.42
N LEU A 557 17.70 33.10 -20.30
CA LEU A 557 17.41 32.72 -21.69
C LEU A 557 18.62 32.86 -22.63
N GLU A 558 19.72 33.51 -22.22
CA GLU A 558 20.98 33.55 -23.00
C GLU A 558 21.47 32.13 -23.32
N TYR A 559 21.28 31.18 -22.40
CA TYR A 559 21.62 29.77 -22.64
C TYR A 559 20.83 29.16 -23.81
N ALA A 560 19.56 29.56 -23.98
CA ALA A 560 18.74 29.15 -25.11
C ALA A 560 19.15 29.89 -26.40
N GLU A 561 19.47 31.18 -26.32
CA GLU A 561 20.01 31.97 -27.44
C GLU A 561 21.26 31.33 -28.04
N ASP A 562 22.24 31.01 -27.20
CA ASP A 562 23.51 30.39 -27.60
C ASP A 562 23.28 28.98 -28.17
N SER A 563 22.40 28.20 -27.56
CA SER A 563 22.14 26.81 -27.97
C SER A 563 21.41 26.67 -29.30
N PHE A 564 20.61 27.67 -29.67
CA PHE A 564 19.87 27.72 -30.94
C PHE A 564 20.46 28.70 -31.95
N GLY A 565 21.49 29.48 -31.57
CA GLY A 565 22.16 30.44 -32.46
C GLY A 565 21.24 31.59 -32.89
N ILE A 566 20.35 32.03 -31.99
CA ILE A 566 19.36 33.08 -32.25
C ILE A 566 19.52 34.23 -31.25
N LYS A 567 18.88 35.36 -31.54
CA LYS A 567 18.72 36.46 -30.59
C LYS A 567 17.24 36.71 -30.33
N ILE A 568 16.81 36.53 -29.10
CA ILE A 568 15.45 36.70 -28.63
C ILE A 568 15.19 38.21 -28.48
N PRO A 569 14.18 38.77 -29.17
CA PRO A 569 13.85 40.18 -29.05
C PRO A 569 13.33 40.53 -27.65
N ALA A 570 13.62 41.75 -27.18
CA ALA A 570 13.11 42.26 -25.91
C ALA A 570 11.57 42.22 -25.78
N THR A 571 10.84 42.22 -26.90
CA THR A 571 9.37 42.05 -26.94
C THR A 571 8.93 40.67 -26.48
N GLU A 572 9.68 39.63 -26.81
CA GLU A 572 9.41 38.25 -26.39
C GLU A 572 9.83 38.03 -24.93
N ILE A 573 10.96 38.61 -24.51
CA ILE A 573 11.38 38.62 -23.09
C ILE A 573 10.29 39.24 -22.20
N ALA A 574 9.63 40.30 -22.65
CA ALA A 574 8.52 40.92 -21.91
C ALA A 574 7.34 39.95 -21.73
N TYR A 575 6.95 39.21 -22.77
CA TYR A 575 5.89 38.20 -22.66
C TYR A 575 6.26 37.03 -21.75
N VAL A 576 7.52 36.58 -21.77
CA VAL A 576 8.00 35.54 -20.85
C VAL A 576 7.99 36.06 -19.41
N THR A 577 8.33 37.33 -19.20
CA THR A 577 8.31 37.97 -17.88
C THR A 577 6.91 38.00 -17.27
N GLU A 578 5.85 38.20 -18.08
CA GLU A 578 4.46 38.19 -17.61
C GLU A 578 4.04 36.87 -16.95
N ILE A 579 4.67 35.75 -17.32
CA ILE A 579 4.35 34.43 -16.76
C ILE A 579 4.66 34.38 -15.26
N PHE A 580 5.69 35.10 -14.82
CA PHE A 580 6.18 35.07 -13.45
C PHE A 580 5.55 36.15 -12.55
N LEU A 581 4.99 37.22 -13.13
CA LEU A 581 4.44 38.35 -12.37
C LEU A 581 3.34 37.98 -11.35
N PRO A 582 2.40 37.07 -11.62
CA PRO A 582 1.37 36.71 -10.65
C PRO A 582 1.96 36.05 -9.40
N GLU A 583 2.99 35.24 -9.57
CA GLU A 583 3.61 34.44 -8.51
C GLU A 583 4.70 35.24 -7.77
N TYR A 584 5.35 36.19 -8.45
CA TYR A 584 6.37 37.06 -7.86
C TYR A 584 5.78 38.18 -6.98
N ASN A 585 4.56 38.64 -7.29
CA ASN A 585 3.87 39.68 -6.52
C ASN A 585 2.94 39.11 -5.43
N SER A 586 2.91 37.78 -5.27
CA SER A 586 2.16 37.06 -4.24
C SER A 586 3.04 36.81 -3.02
#